data_AF-A0A942GEN6-F1
#
_entry.id   AF-A0A942GEN6-F1
#
_cell.length_a   1.000
_cell.length_b   1.000
_cell.length_c   1.000
_cell.angle_alpha   90.00
_cell.angle_beta   90.00
_cell.angle_gamma   90.00
#
_symmetry.space_group_name_H-M   'P 1'
#
loop_
_entity.id
_entity.type
_entity.pdbx_description
1 polymer ?
#
loop_
_entity_poly.entity_id
_entity_poly.type
_entity_poly.pdbx_seq_one_letter_code
_entity_poly.pdbx_strand_id
1 'polypeptide(L)'
;LMVKLLNDRFGIQVRGGCSCAGTYGHYLLHVDPTRSKRITDKINQGDLSEKPGWVRMSIHPTMTDNELDYILDAIEKVIQNVSEWVKDYHYSPKTNEYYHNSISGKEFEVIQRWFDEDTI
;
A
#
# COMPACT_ATOMS: atom_id res chain seq x y z
N LEU A 1 2.00 -0.51 3.40
CA LEU A 1 1.39 -0.36 4.74
C LEU A 1 0.32 0.72 4.80
N MET A 2 0.61 2.00 4.52
CA MET A 2 -0.37 3.11 4.60
C MET A 2 -1.74 2.79 3.98
N VAL A 3 -1.74 2.28 2.74
CA VAL A 3 -2.97 1.86 2.01
C VAL A 3 -3.78 0.81 2.80
N LYS A 4 -3.10 -0.18 3.39
CA LYS A 4 -3.73 -1.24 4.18
C LYS A 4 -4.32 -0.67 5.47
N LEU A 5 -3.58 0.18 6.18
CA LEU A 5 -4.07 0.78 7.43
C LEU A 5 -5.28 1.69 7.21
N LEU A 6 -5.28 2.51 6.15
CA LEU A 6 -6.42 3.36 5.80
C LEU A 6 -7.67 2.53 5.48
N ASN A 7 -7.50 1.43 4.74
CA ASN A 7 -8.60 0.51 4.43
C ASN A 7 -9.11 -0.22 5.69
N ASP A 8 -8.21 -0.91 6.39
CA ASP A 8 -8.59 -1.88 7.43
C ASP A 8 -9.11 -1.20 8.70
N ARG A 9 -8.65 0.02 9.01
CA ARG A 9 -9.02 0.73 10.25
C ARG A 9 -10.07 1.81 10.05
N PHE A 10 -10.13 2.42 8.87
CA PHE A 10 -10.99 3.59 8.61
C PHE A 10 -11.97 3.37 7.44
N GLY A 11 -11.88 2.25 6.72
CA GLY A 11 -12.69 1.98 5.54
C GLY A 11 -12.36 2.87 4.33
N ILE A 12 -11.23 3.59 4.37
CA ILE A 12 -10.85 4.53 3.31
C ILE A 12 -10.07 3.79 2.23
N GLN A 13 -10.69 3.63 1.07
CA GLN A 13 -10.11 2.91 -0.05
C GLN A 13 -9.21 3.81 -0.90
N VAL A 14 -7.90 3.54 -0.86
CA VAL A 14 -6.88 4.22 -1.67
C VAL A 14 -6.07 3.21 -2.47
N ARG A 15 -5.38 3.67 -3.52
CA ARG A 15 -4.55 2.78 -4.34
C ARG A 15 -3.08 2.94 -4.00
N GLY A 16 -2.42 1.83 -3.73
CA GLY A 16 -0.97 1.74 -3.68
C GLY A 16 -0.37 1.57 -5.07
N GLY A 17 0.90 1.96 -5.24
CA GLY A 17 1.62 1.73 -6.48
C GLY A 17 3.05 2.24 -6.45
N CYS A 18 3.62 2.39 -7.64
CA CYS A 18 4.89 3.09 -7.86
C CYS A 18 4.64 4.37 -8.66
N SER A 19 5.57 5.31 -8.61
CA SER A 19 5.47 6.51 -9.45
C SER A 19 5.54 6.10 -10.91
N CYS A 20 4.50 6.44 -11.70
CA CYS A 20 4.52 6.27 -13.15
C CYS A 20 5.58 7.17 -13.83
N ALA A 21 6.00 8.24 -13.15
CA ALA A 21 7.07 9.13 -13.58
C ALA A 21 8.33 8.88 -12.72
N GLY A 22 9.12 7.87 -13.10
CA GLY A 22 10.29 7.43 -12.33
C GLY A 22 11.33 8.53 -12.08
N THR A 23 11.62 9.35 -13.10
CA THR A 23 12.55 10.48 -13.00
C THR A 23 12.11 11.52 -11.97
N TYR A 24 10.81 11.83 -11.93
CA TYR A 24 10.25 12.73 -10.93
C TYR A 24 10.31 12.12 -9.53
N GLY A 25 10.05 10.81 -9.41
CA GLY A 25 10.24 10.08 -8.16
C GLY A 25 11.68 10.13 -7.65
N HIS A 26 12.67 10.01 -8.55
CA HIS A 26 14.08 10.14 -8.19
C HIS A 26 14.41 11.53 -7.66
N TYR A 27 13.89 12.57 -8.31
CA TYR A 27 14.07 13.95 -7.89
C TYR A 27 13.47 14.20 -6.50
N LEU A 28 12.20 13.82 -6.28
CA LEU A 28 11.49 14.06 -5.02
C LEU A 28 12.07 13.30 -3.82
N LEU A 29 12.54 12.07 -4.05
CA LEU A 29 13.06 11.21 -2.99
C LEU A 29 14.59 11.30 -2.85
N HIS A 30 15.21 12.26 -3.56
CA HIS A 30 16.66 12.44 -3.64
C HIS A 30 17.39 11.12 -3.91
N VAL A 31 16.93 10.37 -4.91
CA VAL A 31 17.55 9.13 -5.36
C VAL A 31 18.67 9.47 -6.33
N ASP A 32 19.89 9.46 -5.83
CA ASP A 32 21.09 9.60 -6.65
C ASP A 32 21.35 8.33 -7.51
N PRO A 33 22.25 8.40 -8.51
CA PRO A 33 22.54 7.26 -9.39
C PRO A 33 23.01 6.00 -8.66
N THR A 34 23.74 6.13 -7.56
CA THR A 34 24.21 4.99 -6.74
C THR A 34 23.04 4.30 -6.06
N ARG A 35 22.16 5.09 -5.41
CA ARG A 35 20.94 4.58 -4.78
C ARG A 35 19.99 3.99 -5.80
N SER A 36 19.84 4.62 -6.96
CA SER A 36 19.03 4.10 -8.07
C SER A 36 19.53 2.73 -8.52
N LYS A 37 20.84 2.58 -8.74
CA LYS A 37 21.42 1.30 -9.16
C LYS A 37 21.16 0.22 -8.12
N ARG A 38 21.36 0.52 -6.83
CA ARG A 38 21.09 -0.42 -5.74
C ARG A 38 19.63 -0.89 -5.71
N ILE A 39 18.68 0.03 -5.89
CA ILE A 39 17.25 -0.32 -5.97
C ILE A 39 17.01 -1.26 -7.15
N THR A 40 17.55 -0.95 -8.33
CA THR A 40 17.41 -1.79 -9.53
C THR A 40 18.04 -3.17 -9.34
N ASP A 41 19.23 -3.25 -8.75
CA ASP A 41 19.93 -4.52 -8.51
C ASP A 41 19.12 -5.43 -7.56
N LYS A 42 18.51 -4.87 -6.51
CA LYS A 42 17.60 -5.61 -5.62
C LYS A 42 16.34 -6.10 -6.34
N ILE A 43 15.72 -5.24 -7.13
CA ILE A 43 14.54 -5.61 -7.93
C ILE A 43 14.88 -6.78 -8.86
N ASN A 44 16.04 -6.74 -9.53
CA ASN A 44 16.51 -7.81 -10.41
C ASN A 44 16.76 -9.14 -9.67
N GLN A 45 17.04 -9.08 -8.36
CA GLN A 45 17.18 -10.24 -7.49
C GLN A 45 15.83 -10.72 -6.89
N GLY A 46 14.71 -10.08 -7.24
CA GLY A 46 13.39 -10.39 -6.71
C GLY A 46 13.11 -9.78 -5.33
N ASP A 47 13.92 -8.84 -4.88
CA ASP A 47 13.73 -8.08 -3.64
C ASP A 47 13.20 -6.67 -3.96
N LEU A 48 11.92 -6.44 -3.64
CA LEU A 48 11.26 -5.15 -3.83
C LEU A 48 11.31 -4.26 -2.58
N SER A 49 12.07 -4.63 -1.54
CA SER A 49 12.12 -3.91 -0.25
C SER A 49 12.54 -2.46 -0.32
N GLU A 50 13.39 -2.11 -1.29
CA GLU A 50 13.83 -0.73 -1.48
C GLU A 50 13.05 0.02 -2.55
N LYS A 51 12.08 -0.64 -3.21
CA LYS A 51 11.23 0.02 -4.20
C LYS A 51 10.29 0.99 -3.48
N PRO A 52 10.38 2.31 -3.76
CA PRO A 52 9.55 3.29 -3.08
C PRO A 52 8.08 3.08 -3.42
N GLY A 53 7.24 3.06 -2.39
CA GLY A 53 5.78 2.98 -2.51
C GLY A 53 5.13 4.36 -2.62
N TRP A 54 4.01 4.41 -3.33
CA TRP A 54 3.19 5.61 -3.51
C TRP A 54 1.75 5.31 -3.11
N VAL A 55 1.08 6.30 -2.53
CA VAL A 55 -0.34 6.26 -2.22
C VAL A 55 -1.05 7.27 -3.09
N ARG A 56 -2.04 6.82 -3.86
CA ARG A 56 -2.90 7.67 -4.66
C ARG A 56 -4.30 7.68 -4.07
N MET A 57 -4.74 8.87 -3.67
CA MET A 57 -6.07 9.14 -3.18
C MET A 57 -6.77 10.11 -4.13
N SER A 58 -8.04 9.88 -4.41
CA SER A 58 -8.87 10.76 -5.21
C SER A 58 -9.90 11.42 -4.30
N ILE A 59 -9.96 12.75 -4.35
CA ILE A 59 -10.97 13.54 -3.64
C ILE A 59 -11.96 14.07 -4.68
N HIS A 60 -13.26 13.94 -4.40
CA HIS A 60 -14.31 14.37 -5.31
C HIS A 60 -14.89 15.73 -4.88
N PRO A 61 -15.22 16.66 -5.80
CA PRO A 61 -15.77 17.98 -5.44
C PRO A 61 -17.11 17.96 -4.69
N THR A 62 -17.79 16.81 -4.63
CA THR A 62 -19.06 16.65 -3.89
C THR A 62 -18.86 16.10 -2.48
N MET A 63 -17.62 15.81 -2.07
CA MET A 63 -17.33 15.44 -0.70
C MET A 63 -17.61 16.63 0.21
N THR A 64 -18.20 16.35 1.36
CA THR A 64 -18.42 17.33 2.43
C THR A 64 -17.14 17.59 3.20
N ASP A 65 -17.06 18.74 3.86
CA ASP A 65 -15.92 19.08 4.73
C ASP A 65 -15.72 18.01 5.82
N ASN A 66 -16.80 17.48 6.40
CA ASN A 66 -16.73 16.41 7.39
C ASN A 66 -16.09 15.12 6.85
N GLU A 67 -16.35 14.76 5.59
CA GLU A 67 -15.71 13.59 4.96
C GLU A 67 -14.22 13.84 4.72
N LEU A 68 -13.85 15.07 4.34
CA LEU A 68 -12.45 15.47 4.19
C LEU A 68 -11.71 15.45 5.53
N ASP A 69 -12.30 16.03 6.56
CA ASP A 69 -11.74 16.05 7.92
C ASP A 69 -11.55 14.62 8.44
N TYR A 70 -12.51 13.73 8.22
CA TYR A 70 -12.37 12.32 8.57
C TYR A 70 -11.18 11.65 7.88
N ILE A 71 -10.96 11.93 6.58
CA ILE A 71 -9.83 11.39 5.82
C ILE A 71 -8.50 11.94 6.36
N LEU A 72 -8.43 13.25 6.64
CA LEU A 72 -7.23 13.89 7.17
C LEU A 72 -6.89 13.35 8.57
N ASP A 73 -7.87 13.25 9.45
CA ASP A 73 -7.74 12.64 10.78
C ASP A 73 -7.25 11.20 10.69
N ALA A 74 -7.77 10.42 9.74
CA ALA A 74 -7.35 9.05 9.53
C ALA A 74 -5.87 8.98 9.11
N ILE A 75 -5.44 9.82 8.18
CA ILE A 75 -4.03 9.91 7.76
C ILE A 75 -3.13 10.27 8.95
N GLU A 76 -3.52 11.28 9.73
CA GLU A 76 -2.76 11.70 10.92
C GLU A 76 -2.66 10.56 11.94
N LYS A 77 -3.77 9.91 12.26
CA LYS A 77 -3.80 8.76 13.19
C LYS A 77 -2.92 7.61 12.70
N VAL A 78 -2.91 7.32 11.39
CA VAL A 78 -2.00 6.31 10.84
C VAL A 78 -0.55 6.70 11.07
N ILE A 79 -0.16 7.95 10.78
CA ILE A 79 1.23 8.40 10.96
C ILE A 79 1.64 8.31 12.44
N GLN A 80 0.77 8.75 13.35
CA GLN A 80 1.05 8.75 14.79
C GLN A 80 1.16 7.34 15.39
N ASN A 81 0.41 6.36 14.86
CA ASN A 81 0.30 5.02 15.45
C ASN A 81 1.00 3.92 14.62
N VAL A 82 1.66 4.27 13.51
CA VAL A 82 2.21 3.29 12.55
C VAL A 82 3.17 2.29 13.20
N SER A 83 3.94 2.72 14.20
CA SER A 83 4.92 1.89 14.90
C SER A 83 4.27 0.74 15.69
N GLU A 84 3.05 0.96 16.19
CA GLU A 84 2.26 -0.06 16.86
C GLU A 84 1.47 -0.88 15.85
N TRP A 85 0.73 -0.21 14.97
CA TRP A 85 -0.20 -0.88 14.04
C TRP A 85 0.49 -1.72 12.98
N VAL A 86 1.77 -1.48 12.67
CA VAL A 86 2.53 -2.35 11.77
C VAL A 86 2.69 -3.77 12.30
N LYS A 87 2.64 -3.98 13.62
CA LYS A 87 2.81 -5.29 14.25
C LYS A 87 1.67 -6.26 13.93
N ASP A 88 0.51 -5.74 13.55
CA ASP A 88 -0.64 -6.52 13.11
C ASP A 88 -0.48 -7.07 11.68
N TYR A 89 0.63 -6.73 11.01
CA TYR A 89 0.89 -7.11 9.63
C TYR A 89 2.24 -7.82 9.48
N HIS A 90 2.32 -8.70 8.49
CA HIS A 90 3.59 -9.19 7.98
C HIS A 90 3.88 -8.59 6.61
N TYR A 91 5.16 -8.26 6.38
CA TYR A 91 5.65 -7.68 5.13
C TYR A 91 6.26 -8.75 4.23
N SER A 92 5.94 -8.70 2.93
CA SER A 92 6.55 -9.54 1.90
C SER A 92 7.50 -8.71 1.03
N PRO A 93 8.83 -8.90 1.14
CA PRO A 93 9.81 -8.24 0.27
C PRO A 93 9.67 -8.62 -1.20
N LYS A 94 9.13 -9.81 -1.50
CA LYS A 94 8.96 -10.30 -2.88
C LYS A 94 7.88 -9.54 -3.65
N THR A 95 6.79 -9.21 -2.97
CA THR A 95 5.63 -8.53 -3.57
C THR A 95 5.57 -7.04 -3.22
N ASN A 96 6.35 -6.62 -2.22
CA ASN A 96 6.26 -5.29 -1.58
C ASN A 96 4.90 -5.02 -0.92
N GLU A 97 4.24 -6.06 -0.44
CA GLU A 97 2.89 -6.00 0.13
C GLU A 97 2.90 -6.29 1.64
N TYR A 98 1.82 -5.86 2.30
CA TYR A 98 1.56 -6.09 3.71
C TYR A 98 0.25 -6.87 3.84
N TYR A 99 0.26 -7.90 4.68
CA TYR A 99 -0.90 -8.75 4.92
C TYR A 99 -1.19 -8.76 6.41
N HIS A 100 -2.46 -8.62 6.78
CA HIS A 100 -2.86 -8.64 8.18
C HIS A 100 -2.69 -10.05 8.73
N ASN A 101 -2.23 -10.17 9.98
CA ASN A 101 -1.92 -11.47 10.61
C ASN A 101 -3.16 -12.34 10.83
N SER A 102 -4.36 -11.76 10.82
CA SER A 102 -5.62 -12.50 10.94
C SER A 102 -6.13 -13.13 9.62
N ILE A 103 -5.52 -12.81 8.47
CA ILE A 103 -5.91 -13.41 7.18
C ILE A 103 -5.63 -14.91 7.29
N SER A 104 -6.70 -15.71 7.33
CA SER A 104 -6.65 -17.11 7.76
C SER A 104 -6.58 -18.10 6.61
N GLY A 105 -6.31 -17.63 5.39
CA GLY A 105 -6.40 -18.45 4.17
C GLY A 105 -7.86 -18.74 3.74
N LYS A 106 -8.83 -18.57 4.63
CA LYS A 106 -10.27 -18.72 4.33
C LYS A 106 -10.76 -17.75 3.26
N GLU A 107 -10.23 -16.52 3.19
CA GLU A 107 -10.57 -15.61 2.09
C GLU A 107 -10.13 -16.18 0.74
N PHE A 108 -8.98 -16.86 0.67
CA PHE A 108 -8.53 -17.51 -0.56
C PHE A 108 -9.45 -18.68 -0.95
N GLU A 109 -9.92 -19.48 0.01
CA GLU A 109 -10.90 -20.54 -0.26
C GLU A 109 -12.22 -19.97 -0.79
N VAL A 110 -12.70 -18.84 -0.25
CA VAL A 110 -13.92 -18.17 -0.72
C VAL A 110 -13.73 -17.62 -2.14
N ILE A 111 -12.62 -16.94 -2.40
CA ILE A 111 -12.29 -16.41 -3.73
C ILE A 111 -12.17 -17.55 -4.74
N GLN A 112 -11.52 -18.66 -4.36
CA GLN A 112 -11.35 -19.81 -5.24
C GLN A 112 -12.71 -20.43 -5.62
N ARG A 113 -13.64 -20.55 -4.65
CA ARG A 113 -15.02 -20.98 -4.93
C ARG A 113 -15.74 -20.07 -5.92
N TRP A 114 -15.55 -18.75 -5.85
CA TRP A 114 -16.18 -17.83 -6.82
C TRP A 114 -15.76 -18.10 -8.26
N PHE A 115 -14.51 -18.52 -8.49
CA PHE A 115 -14.00 -18.84 -9.82
C PHE A 115 -14.30 -20.29 -10.25
N ASP A 116 -14.53 -21.20 -9.30
CA ASP A 116 -14.92 -22.57 -9.59
C ASP A 116 -16.41 -22.66 -10.00
N GLU A 117 -17.26 -21.78 -9.50
CA GLU A 117 -18.72 -21.74 -9.78
C GLU A 117 -19.08 -21.17 -11.17
N ASP A 118 -18.14 -20.55 -11.89
CA ASP A 118 -18.34 -19.99 -13.24
C ASP A 118 -18.03 -20.98 -14.39
N THR A 119 -17.83 -22.27 -14.08
CA THR A 119 -17.63 -23.31 -15.10
C THR A 119 -18.98 -23.92 -15.53
N ILE A 120 -19.72 -23.20 -16.37
CA ILE A 120 -20.87 -23.74 -17.14
C ILE A 120 -20.47 -23.87 -18.61
#